data_AF-A0A968ZG03-F1
#
_entry.id   AF-A0A968ZG03-F1
#
_cell.length_a   1.000
_cell.length_b   1.000
_cell.length_c   1.000
_cell.angle_alpha   90.00
_cell.angle_beta   90.00
_cell.angle_gamma   90.00
#
_symmetry.space_group_name_H-M   'P 1'
#
loop_
_entity.id
_entity.type
_entity.pdbx_description
1 polymer ?
#
loop_
_entity_poly.entity_id
_entity_poly.type
_entity_poly.pdbx_seq_one_letter_code
_entity_poly.pdbx_strand_id
1 'polypeptide(L)'
;MRRDVSKPAPSTVPQVGPNAPAEFRMKKPPLYKVLLHNDDYTTMQFVIEVLEQVFAKSPAEAFRIMMHVHTRGHGVCGMARRSQHSTLATPTFMIVTFATVYVVRHLLGN
;
A
#
# COMPACT_ATOMS: atom_id res chain seq x y z
N MET A 1 -26.13 -45.45 -26.57
CA MET A 1 -25.11 -45.23 -25.52
C MET A 1 -24.24 -44.04 -25.93
N ARG A 2 -24.43 -42.87 -25.28
CA ARG A 2 -23.48 -41.74 -25.08
C ARG A 2 -22.83 -41.08 -26.33
N ARG A 3 -22.83 -39.77 -26.57
CA ARG A 3 -23.36 -38.53 -25.98
C ARG A 3 -23.32 -37.47 -27.10
N ASP A 4 -24.36 -36.66 -27.23
CA ASP A 4 -24.32 -35.34 -27.84
C ASP A 4 -23.16 -34.53 -27.24
N VAL A 5 -22.20 -34.10 -28.07
CA VAL A 5 -21.31 -32.99 -27.72
C VAL A 5 -22.03 -31.74 -28.19
N SER A 6 -22.88 -31.24 -27.31
CA SER A 6 -23.48 -29.92 -27.42
C SER A 6 -22.37 -28.87 -27.48
N LYS A 7 -22.40 -28.11 -28.57
CA LYS A 7 -21.73 -26.81 -28.71
C LYS A 7 -21.95 -25.98 -27.43
N PRO A 8 -20.90 -25.40 -26.81
CA PRO A 8 -21.08 -24.59 -25.61
C PRO A 8 -21.98 -23.40 -25.94
N ALA A 9 -23.02 -23.23 -25.11
CA ALA A 9 -23.99 -22.15 -25.22
C ALA A 9 -23.29 -20.78 -25.16
N PRO A 10 -23.74 -19.78 -25.94
CA PRO A 10 -23.22 -18.43 -25.83
C PRO A 10 -23.42 -17.95 -24.40
N SER A 11 -22.32 -17.53 -23.78
CA SER A 11 -22.27 -16.95 -22.45
C SER A 11 -23.34 -15.86 -22.34
N THR A 12 -24.32 -16.11 -21.46
CA THR A 12 -25.38 -15.19 -21.10
C THR A 12 -24.76 -13.99 -20.39
N VAL A 13 -24.25 -13.02 -21.16
CA VAL A 13 -24.16 -11.66 -20.65
C VAL A 13 -25.60 -11.23 -20.44
N PRO A 14 -26.03 -10.90 -19.20
CA PRO A 14 -27.37 -10.37 -18.98
C PRO A 14 -27.51 -9.12 -19.84
N GLN A 15 -28.39 -9.15 -20.84
CA GLN A 15 -28.72 -7.98 -21.64
C GLN A 15 -29.49 -7.03 -20.72
N VAL A 16 -28.78 -6.07 -20.13
CA VAL A 16 -29.33 -5.01 -19.29
C VAL A 16 -30.36 -4.25 -20.13
N GLY A 17 -31.63 -4.36 -19.76
CA GLY A 17 -32.72 -3.63 -20.39
C GLY A 17 -32.51 -2.10 -20.26
N PRO A 18 -33.11 -1.29 -21.15
CA PRO A 18 -32.81 0.13 -21.30
C PRO A 18 -33.15 1.04 -20.09
N ASN A 19 -33.61 0.49 -18.96
CA ASN A 19 -34.06 1.23 -17.78
C ASN A 19 -33.37 0.80 -16.47
N ALA A 20 -32.18 0.20 -16.51
CA ALA A 20 -31.41 -0.01 -15.27
C ALA A 20 -30.80 1.32 -14.79
N PRO A 21 -30.95 1.70 -13.50
CA PRO A 21 -30.30 2.89 -12.97
C PRO A 21 -28.79 2.74 -13.15
N ALA A 22 -28.15 3.78 -13.70
CA ALA A 22 -26.72 3.77 -14.01
C ALA A 22 -25.93 3.32 -12.77
N GLU A 23 -25.28 2.15 -12.85
CA GLU A 23 -24.40 1.68 -11.79
C GLU A 23 -23.35 2.76 -11.55
N PHE A 24 -23.32 3.32 -10.33
CA PHE A 24 -22.31 4.27 -9.93
C PHE A 24 -20.97 3.53 -9.83
N ARG A 25 -20.33 3.32 -10.98
CA ARG A 25 -19.01 2.71 -11.09
C ARG A 25 -18.01 3.66 -10.44
N MET A 26 -17.70 3.41 -9.17
CA MET A 26 -16.63 4.11 -8.49
C MET A 26 -15.32 3.90 -9.26
N LYS A 27 -14.81 5.00 -9.85
CA LYS A 27 -13.51 5.00 -10.52
C LYS A 27 -12.45 4.67 -9.47
N LYS A 28 -11.71 3.57 -9.66
CA LYS A 28 -10.67 3.13 -8.74
C LYS A 28 -9.68 4.28 -8.49
N PRO A 29 -9.38 4.65 -7.23
CA PRO A 29 -8.46 5.75 -6.95
C PRO A 29 -7.09 5.50 -7.57
N PRO A 30 -6.42 6.54 -8.10
CA PRO A 30 -5.06 6.41 -8.60
C PRO A 30 -4.09 6.00 -7.49
N LEU A 31 -3.05 5.26 -7.86
CA LEU A 31 -1.95 4.89 -6.98
C LEU A 31 -0.88 5.98 -7.00
N TYR A 32 -0.33 6.29 -5.83
CA TYR A 32 0.73 7.27 -5.64
C TYR A 32 1.98 6.56 -5.09
N LYS A 33 3.15 6.97 -5.57
CA LYS A 33 4.42 6.50 -5.02
C LYS A 33 4.67 7.18 -3.68
N VAL A 34 5.01 6.39 -2.67
CA VAL A 34 5.51 6.90 -1.39
C VAL A 34 7.04 6.88 -1.47
N LEU A 35 7.64 8.05 -1.29
CA LEU A 35 9.08 8.25 -1.34
C LEU A 35 9.62 8.38 0.08
N LEU A 36 10.69 7.66 0.37
CA LEU A 36 11.51 7.83 1.54
C LEU A 36 12.73 8.70 1.16
N HIS A 37 13.05 9.68 2.00
CA HIS A 37 14.20 10.55 1.84
C HIS A 37 15.24 10.22 2.92
N ASN A 38 16.52 10.35 2.59
CA ASN A 38 17.60 10.21 3.56
C ASN A 38 17.70 11.47 4.43
N ASP A 39 18.01 11.29 5.70
CA ASP A 39 18.34 12.34 6.65
C ASP A 39 19.47 11.87 7.57
N ASP A 40 20.10 12.80 8.29
CA ASP A 40 21.30 12.51 9.11
C ASP A 40 20.97 12.14 10.57
N TYR A 41 19.69 12.03 10.95
CA TYR A 41 19.25 11.82 12.33
C TYR A 41 18.61 10.43 12.55
N THR A 42 17.98 9.87 11.52
CA THR A 42 17.25 8.61 11.63
C THR A 42 18.18 7.39 11.51
N THR A 43 18.12 6.47 12.49
CA THR A 43 18.94 5.24 12.44
C THR A 43 18.48 4.27 11.35
N MET A 44 19.43 3.55 10.74
CA MET A 44 19.13 2.53 9.72
C MET A 44 18.14 1.46 10.20
N GLN A 45 18.27 1.01 11.46
CA GLN A 45 17.38 -0.03 12.02
C GLN A 45 15.95 0.46 12.16
N PHE A 46 15.75 1.70 12.60
CA PHE A 46 14.43 2.28 12.67
C PHE A 46 13.77 2.35 11.27
N VAL A 47 14.52 2.71 10.23
CA VAL A 47 14.01 2.72 8.87
C VAL A 47 13.57 1.31 8.42
N ILE A 48 14.35 0.28 8.75
CA ILE A 48 14.00 -1.11 8.45
C ILE A 48 12.70 -1.51 9.16
N GLU A 49 12.59 -1.24 10.47
CA GLU A 49 11.38 -1.53 11.27
C GLU A 49 10.14 -0.85 10.68
N VAL A 50 10.25 0.41 10.25
CA VAL A 50 9.14 1.12 9.59
C VAL A 50 8.79 0.48 8.25
N LEU A 51 9.78 0.11 7.43
CA LEU A 51 9.53 -0.55 6.15
C LEU A 51 8.83 -1.92 6.33
N GLU A 52 9.19 -2.67 7.37
CA GLU A 52 8.54 -3.95 7.71
C GLU A 52 7.13 -3.75 8.24
N GLN A 53 6.94 -2.90 9.25
CA GLN A 53 5.67 -2.78 9.98
C GLN A 53 4.61 -1.98 9.22
N VAL A 54 5.02 -0.94 8.50
CA VAL A 54 4.10 -0.01 7.81
C VAL A 54 3.90 -0.42 6.35
N PHE A 55 4.98 -0.75 5.66
CA PHE A 55 4.95 -1.04 4.23
C PHE A 55 4.94 -2.54 3.93
N ALA A 56 4.88 -3.38 4.97
CA ALA A 56 4.83 -4.85 4.88
C ALA A 56 5.97 -5.41 4.02
N LYS A 57 7.16 -4.80 4.09
CA LYS A 57 8.35 -5.28 3.39
C LYS A 57 8.94 -6.48 4.11
N SER A 58 9.46 -7.44 3.35
CA SER A 58 10.29 -8.48 3.94
C SER A 58 11.59 -7.86 4.50
N PRO A 59 12.25 -8.48 5.49
CA PRO A 59 13.50 -7.94 6.05
C PRO A 59 14.59 -7.68 4.99
N ALA A 60 14.72 -8.60 4.03
CA ALA A 60 15.68 -8.44 2.93
C ALA A 60 15.33 -7.27 2.00
N GLU A 61 14.04 -7.05 1.74
CA GLU A 61 13.57 -5.94 0.90
C GLU A 61 13.71 -4.60 1.65
N ALA A 62 13.35 -4.56 2.94
CA ALA A 62 13.50 -3.40 3.80
C ALA A 62 14.96 -2.94 3.87
N PHE A 63 15.90 -3.88 4.11
CA PHE A 63 17.33 -3.58 4.12
C PHE A 63 17.83 -3.02 2.78
N ARG A 64 17.40 -3.61 1.65
CA ARG A 64 17.75 -3.12 0.31
C ARG A 64 17.25 -1.69 0.07
N ILE A 65 15.99 -1.41 0.40
CA ILE A 65 15.40 -0.08 0.22
C ILE A 65 16.10 0.94 1.10
N MET A 66 16.35 0.59 2.38
CA MET A 66 17.07 1.43 3.32
C MET A 66 18.46 1.79 2.79
N MET A 67 19.27 0.81 2.39
CA MET A 67 20.61 1.06 1.86
C MET A 67 20.59 1.90 0.57
N HIS A 68 19.59 1.67 -0.27
CA HIS A 68 19.41 2.47 -1.48
C HIS A 68 19.16 3.95 -1.14
N VAL A 69 18.25 4.21 -0.20
CA VAL A 69 17.92 5.57 0.26
C VAL A 69 19.14 6.23 0.89
N HIS A 70 19.85 5.52 1.77
CA HIS A 70 21.06 6.02 2.41
C HIS A 70 22.13 6.46 1.40
N THR A 71 22.31 5.68 0.32
CA THR A 71 23.35 5.95 -0.68
C THR A 71 22.91 6.97 -1.75
N ARG A 72 21.61 7.02 -2.09
CA ARG A 72 21.08 7.81 -3.22
C ARG A 72 20.28 9.04 -2.77
N GLY A 73 20.09 9.22 -1.48
CA GLY A 73 19.30 10.32 -0.88
C GLY A 73 17.79 10.10 -0.88
N HIS A 74 17.26 9.18 -1.69
CA HIS A 74 15.84 8.86 -1.71
C HIS A 74 15.54 7.49 -2.35
N GLY A 75 14.32 6.98 -2.17
CA GLY A 75 13.87 5.72 -2.73
C GLY A 75 12.37 5.51 -2.56
N VAL A 76 11.77 4.65 -3.39
CA VAL A 76 10.35 4.33 -3.29
C VAL A 76 10.16 3.21 -2.26
N CYS A 77 9.41 3.47 -1.21
CA CYS A 77 9.09 2.48 -0.18
C CYS A 77 7.78 1.72 -0.46
N GLY A 78 6.83 2.31 -1.19
CA GLY A 78 5.56 1.65 -1.49
C GLY A 78 4.62 2.43 -2.41
N MET A 79 3.45 1.87 -2.65
CA MET A 79 2.37 2.47 -3.43
C MET A 79 1.12 2.63 -2.55
N ALA A 80 0.60 3.85 -2.44
CA ALA A 80 -0.57 4.17 -1.64
C ALA A 80 -1.74 4.65 -2.51
N ARG A 81 -2.97 4.34 -2.11
CA ARG A 81 -4.18 4.90 -2.75
C ARG A 81 -4.60 6.17 -2.01
N ARG A 82 -4.73 7.29 -2.72
CA ARG A 82 -5.30 8.52 -2.13
C ARG A 82 -6.82 8.43 -2.18
N SER A 83 -7.43 7.94 -1.11
CA SER A 83 -8.89 7.93 -0.92
C SER A 83 -9.31 9.14 -0.07
N GLN A 84 -10.39 9.84 -0.46
CA GLN A 84 -10.85 11.04 0.26
C GLN A 84 -11.20 10.75 1.73
N HIS A 85 -11.79 9.59 2.03
CA HIS A 85 -12.11 9.17 3.41
C HIS A 85 -10.87 8.66 4.19
N SER A 86 -9.80 8.26 3.49
CA SER A 86 -8.57 7.76 4.12
C SER A 86 -7.50 8.86 4.27
N THR A 87 -7.65 10.01 3.61
CA THR A 87 -6.63 11.07 3.55
C THR A 87 -6.26 11.64 4.93
N LEU A 88 -7.19 11.65 5.89
CA LEU A 88 -6.92 12.07 7.27
C LEU A 88 -6.49 10.89 8.16
N ALA A 89 -7.02 9.69 7.90
CA ALA A 89 -6.73 8.52 8.69
C ALA A 89 -5.29 8.01 8.49
N THR A 90 -4.78 8.02 7.25
CA THR A 90 -3.42 7.55 6.95
C THR A 90 -2.34 8.39 7.65
N PRO A 91 -2.30 9.74 7.55
CA PRO A 91 -1.29 10.52 8.24
C PRO A 91 -1.46 10.45 9.76
N THR A 92 -2.69 10.42 10.29
CA THR A 92 -2.90 10.26 11.73
C THR A 92 -2.33 8.94 12.22
N PHE A 93 -2.60 7.84 11.52
CA PHE A 93 -2.02 6.54 11.84
C PHE A 93 -0.50 6.55 11.74
N MET A 94 0.07 7.08 10.65
CA MET A 94 1.52 7.20 10.44
C MET A 94 2.22 8.06 11.50
N ILE A 95 1.61 9.18 11.89
CA ILE A 95 2.16 10.09 12.90
C ILE A 95 2.08 9.45 14.29
N VAL A 96 0.95 8.81 14.62
CA VAL A 96 0.78 8.13 15.91
C VAL A 96 1.72 6.93 16.00
N THR A 97 1.87 6.11 14.95
CA THR A 97 2.83 5.01 14.96
C THR A 97 4.26 5.51 15.05
N PHE A 98 4.63 6.54 14.29
CA PHE A 98 5.96 7.15 14.38
C PHE A 98 6.25 7.67 15.78
N ALA A 99 5.32 8.43 16.38
CA ALA A 99 5.46 8.95 17.73
C ALA A 99 5.53 7.83 18.77
N THR A 100 4.70 6.79 18.64
CA THR A 100 4.68 5.65 19.56
C THR A 100 6.00 4.88 19.49
N VAL A 101 6.49 4.56 18.29
CA VAL A 101 7.77 3.85 18.11
C VAL A 101 8.93 4.73 18.58
N TYR A 102 8.91 6.04 18.30
CA TYR A 102 9.92 6.98 18.77
C TYR A 102 9.96 7.04 20.31
N VAL A 103 8.80 7.16 20.95
CA VAL A 103 8.65 7.17 22.42
C VAL A 103 9.11 5.86 23.05
N VAL A 104 8.66 4.71 22.54
CA VAL A 104 9.08 3.40 23.05
C VAL A 104 10.58 3.22 22.95
N ARG A 105 11.19 3.67 21.84
CA ARG A 105 12.64 3.55 21.63
C ARG A 105 13.47 4.56 22.42
N HIS A 106 13.02 5.81 22.59
CA HIS A 106 13.83 6.89 23.19
C HIS A 106 13.48 7.19 24.66
N LEU A 107 12.31 6.80 25.17
CA LEU A 107 11.90 7.06 26.57
C LEU A 107 11.88 5.82 27.46
N LEU A 108 11.72 4.62 26.89
CA LEU A 108 11.63 3.37 27.67
C LEU A 108 12.82 2.41 27.45
N GLY A 109 13.70 2.71 26.49
CA GLY A 109 14.85 1.89 26.11
C GLY A 109 16.20 2.47 26.52
N ASN A 110 16.30 3.00 27.74
CA ASN A 110 17.54 3.49 28.36
C ASN A 110 18.09 2.47 29.36
#